data_AF-A0A5C6Z9I5-F1
#
_entry.id   AF-A0A5C6Z9I5-F1
#
_cell.length_a   1.000
_cell.length_b   1.000
_cell.length_c   1.000
_cell.angle_alpha   90.00
_cell.angle_beta   90.00
_cell.angle_gamma   90.00
#
_symmetry.space_group_name_H-M   'P 1'
#
loop_
_entity.id
_entity.type
_entity.pdbx_description
1 polymer ?
#
loop_
_entity_poly.entity_id
_entity_poly.type
_entity_poly.pdbx_seq_one_letter_code
_entity_poly.pdbx_strand_id
1 'polypeptide(L)'
;MAVGAALLAAASAAQAFGFDEIAERAKGLAAKPYVAPPDNLPAELKQLNYDQMRDIRFKPDRALWRQERLPFELMFFHLGHYQTQAVRINEIVGGQARPVPFKREDFDYGKNSQLSPGKWGDVGYAGFRAHYHLNNDKYKDELAVFLGASYFRVLGANQHYGLSARGLAIDTVGGKGEEFPRFSEFWIERPGADAKTLTVHALMDSPRASGAYTFVIKPGAETVVETRVRLFMRAPVATLAL
;
A
#
# COMPACT_ATOMS: atom_id res chain seq x y z
N MET A 1 -35.35 -6.21 -52.45
CA MET A 1 -35.25 -5.42 -51.20
C MET A 1 -35.00 -6.38 -50.06
N ALA A 2 -33.78 -6.44 -49.54
CA ALA A 2 -33.46 -7.16 -48.31
C ALA A 2 -32.57 -6.23 -47.49
N VAL A 3 -33.12 -5.69 -46.42
CA VAL A 3 -32.41 -4.79 -45.49
C VAL A 3 -31.71 -5.67 -44.48
N GLY A 4 -30.38 -5.78 -44.60
CA GLY A 4 -29.53 -6.39 -43.59
C GLY A 4 -29.29 -5.40 -42.45
N ALA A 5 -29.81 -5.70 -41.26
CA ALA A 5 -29.51 -4.94 -40.05
C ALA A 5 -28.14 -5.37 -39.52
N ALA A 6 -27.14 -4.50 -39.61
CA ALA A 6 -25.87 -4.67 -38.94
C ALA A 6 -26.01 -4.23 -37.47
N LEU A 7 -26.00 -5.19 -36.55
CA LEU A 7 -25.82 -4.92 -35.12
C LEU A 7 -24.36 -4.51 -34.88
N LEU A 8 -24.14 -3.21 -34.67
CA LEU A 8 -22.90 -2.69 -34.10
C LEU A 8 -22.84 -3.12 -32.63
N ALA A 9 -22.10 -4.19 -32.35
CA ALA A 9 -21.69 -4.54 -31.01
C ALA A 9 -20.72 -3.47 -30.48
N ALA A 10 -21.23 -2.53 -29.70
CA ALA A 10 -20.39 -1.66 -28.89
C ALA A 10 -19.76 -2.52 -27.78
N ALA A 11 -18.54 -3.00 -28.02
CA ALA A 11 -17.70 -3.51 -26.94
C ALA A 11 -17.43 -2.34 -25.98
N SER A 12 -18.06 -2.34 -24.81
CA SER A 12 -17.65 -1.44 -23.74
C SER A 12 -16.19 -1.75 -23.41
N ALA A 13 -15.27 -0.89 -23.79
CA ALA A 13 -13.92 -0.92 -23.26
C ALA A 13 -14.06 -0.73 -21.75
N ALA A 14 -13.94 -1.81 -20.98
CA ALA A 14 -13.91 -1.73 -19.53
C ALA A 14 -12.83 -0.71 -19.16
N GLN A 15 -13.21 0.38 -18.49
CA GLN A 15 -12.28 1.42 -18.10
C GLN A 15 -11.21 0.79 -17.21
N ALA A 16 -9.93 1.01 -17.55
CA ALA A 16 -8.83 0.47 -16.75
C ALA A 16 -8.89 1.03 -15.32
N PHE A 17 -8.71 0.16 -14.34
CA PHE A 17 -8.64 0.54 -12.92
C PHE A 17 -7.53 1.58 -12.73
N GLY A 18 -7.80 2.66 -12.00
CA GLY A 18 -6.83 3.72 -11.80
C GLY A 18 -7.30 4.84 -10.88
N PHE A 19 -6.64 6.01 -10.97
CA PHE A 19 -6.81 7.11 -10.02
C PHE A 19 -8.26 7.60 -9.87
N ASP A 20 -9.01 7.77 -10.97
CA ASP A 20 -10.36 8.33 -10.88
C ASP A 20 -11.34 7.37 -10.19
N GLU A 21 -11.18 6.06 -10.35
CA GLU A 21 -11.97 5.08 -9.60
C GLU A 21 -11.69 5.16 -8.10
N ILE A 22 -10.42 5.31 -7.72
CA ILE A 22 -10.01 5.46 -6.32
C ILE A 22 -10.52 6.80 -5.75
N ALA A 23 -10.52 7.86 -6.54
CA ALA A 23 -11.09 9.15 -6.16
C ALA A 23 -12.60 9.06 -5.91
N GLU A 24 -13.36 8.34 -6.73
CA GLU A 24 -14.78 8.11 -6.48
C GLU A 24 -15.02 7.26 -5.21
N ARG A 25 -14.17 6.25 -4.95
CA ARG A 25 -14.21 5.50 -3.69
C ARG A 25 -13.94 6.40 -2.47
N ALA A 26 -12.91 7.26 -2.55
CA ALA A 26 -12.57 8.20 -1.50
C ALA A 26 -13.72 9.19 -1.24
N LYS A 27 -14.30 9.76 -2.30
CA LYS A 27 -15.48 10.63 -2.21
C LYS A 27 -16.65 9.94 -1.50
N GLY A 28 -16.92 8.67 -1.84
CA GLY A 28 -17.92 7.85 -1.18
C GLY A 28 -17.68 7.66 0.32
N LEU A 29 -16.42 7.52 0.75
CA LEU A 29 -16.05 7.43 2.17
C LEU A 29 -16.25 8.75 2.93
N ALA A 30 -15.97 9.89 2.29
CA ALA A 30 -16.18 11.20 2.90
C ALA A 30 -17.67 11.56 3.04
N ALA A 31 -18.54 10.98 2.21
CA ALA A 31 -19.98 11.22 2.25
C ALA A 31 -20.74 10.46 3.37
N LYS A 32 -20.03 9.68 4.19
CA LYS A 32 -20.60 8.86 5.27
C LYS A 32 -19.81 9.03 6.57
N PRO A 33 -20.38 8.75 7.75
CA PRO A 33 -19.61 8.71 8.99
C PRO A 33 -18.39 7.77 8.90
N TYR A 34 -17.28 8.16 9.53
CA TYR A 34 -16.08 7.33 9.58
C TYR A 34 -16.35 6.03 10.34
N VAL A 35 -15.84 4.92 9.81
CA VAL A 35 -15.87 3.61 10.45
C VAL A 35 -14.43 3.17 10.69
N ALA A 36 -14.05 3.03 11.95
CA ALA A 36 -12.72 2.55 12.30
C ALA A 36 -12.50 1.12 11.78
N PRO A 37 -11.29 0.78 11.31
CA PRO A 37 -10.97 -0.60 10.95
C PRO A 37 -11.23 -1.55 12.13
N PRO A 38 -11.77 -2.76 11.87
CA PRO A 38 -12.02 -3.73 12.93
C PRO A 38 -10.73 -4.15 13.62
N ASP A 39 -10.78 -4.34 14.94
CA ASP A 39 -9.65 -4.81 15.73
C ASP A 39 -9.62 -6.35 15.85
N ASN A 40 -9.54 -7.01 14.70
CA ASN A 40 -9.64 -8.47 14.56
C ASN A 40 -8.29 -9.20 14.60
N LEU A 41 -7.20 -8.53 14.97
CA LEU A 41 -5.88 -9.16 15.04
C LEU A 41 -5.87 -10.26 16.13
N PRO A 42 -5.36 -11.48 15.83
CA PRO A 42 -5.17 -12.53 16.83
C PRO A 42 -4.43 -12.05 18.07
N ALA A 43 -4.88 -12.50 19.25
CA ALA A 43 -4.32 -12.06 20.54
C ALA A 43 -2.81 -12.30 20.65
N GLU A 44 -2.32 -13.42 20.14
CA GLU A 44 -0.88 -13.74 20.17
C GLU A 44 -0.02 -12.81 19.30
N LEU A 45 -0.59 -12.20 18.25
CA LEU A 45 0.09 -11.16 17.46
C LEU A 45 0.05 -9.79 18.16
N LYS A 46 -1.05 -9.46 18.87
CA LYS A 46 -1.16 -8.24 19.68
C LYS A 46 -0.16 -8.23 20.86
N GLN A 47 0.10 -9.40 21.43
CA GLN A 47 0.95 -9.59 22.61
C GLN A 47 2.45 -9.69 22.31
N LEU A 48 2.85 -9.70 21.03
CA LEU A 48 4.26 -9.70 20.66
C LEU A 48 4.97 -8.49 21.27
N ASN A 49 6.17 -8.70 21.78
CA ASN A 49 7.07 -7.59 22.11
C ASN A 49 7.88 -7.15 20.87
N TYR A 50 8.69 -6.11 21.02
CA TYR A 50 9.52 -5.56 19.95
C TYR A 50 10.43 -6.61 19.28
N ASP A 51 11.16 -7.39 20.08
CA ASP A 51 12.11 -8.37 19.55
C ASP A 51 11.41 -9.50 18.81
N GLN A 52 10.30 -9.98 19.36
CA GLN A 52 9.48 -11.01 18.72
C GLN A 52 8.88 -10.53 17.40
N MET A 53 8.40 -9.27 17.35
CA MET A 53 7.87 -8.67 16.12
C MET A 53 8.96 -8.51 15.05
N ARG A 54 10.15 -8.05 15.45
CA ARG A 54 11.31 -7.88 14.56
C ARG A 54 11.83 -9.21 13.99
N ASP A 55 11.63 -10.31 14.72
CA ASP A 55 12.06 -11.64 14.29
C ASP A 55 11.16 -12.23 13.19
N ILE A 56 9.93 -11.70 13.02
CA ILE A 56 9.06 -12.07 11.90
C ILE A 56 9.53 -11.37 10.63
N ARG A 57 9.91 -12.16 9.61
CA ARG A 57 10.51 -11.65 8.37
C ARG A 57 9.82 -12.23 7.16
N PHE A 58 9.63 -11.41 6.14
CA PHE A 58 9.20 -11.88 4.83
C PHE A 58 10.33 -12.65 4.15
N LYS A 59 10.02 -13.77 3.49
CA LYS A 59 10.97 -14.61 2.78
C LYS A 59 11.32 -13.98 1.42
N PRO A 60 12.57 -13.57 1.16
CA PRO A 60 12.90 -12.86 -0.08
C PRO A 60 12.65 -13.65 -1.36
N ASP A 61 12.74 -14.99 -1.33
CA ASP A 61 12.42 -15.87 -2.46
C ASP A 61 10.91 -15.88 -2.82
N ARG A 62 10.06 -15.39 -1.91
CA ARG A 62 8.61 -15.25 -2.10
C ARG A 62 8.18 -13.85 -2.53
N ALA A 63 9.12 -12.93 -2.78
CA ALA A 63 8.79 -11.57 -3.17
C ALA A 63 7.92 -11.55 -4.43
N LEU A 64 6.90 -10.70 -4.43
CA LEU A 64 6.03 -10.52 -5.58
C LEU A 64 6.89 -10.04 -6.76
N TRP A 65 6.67 -10.63 -7.93
CA TRP A 65 7.39 -10.39 -9.20
C TRP A 65 8.80 -10.96 -9.33
N ARG A 66 9.28 -11.67 -8.31
CA ARG A 66 10.61 -12.28 -8.35
C ARG A 66 10.70 -13.39 -9.39
N GLN A 67 9.68 -14.24 -9.51
CA GLN A 67 9.67 -15.36 -10.46
C GLN A 67 9.62 -14.87 -11.91
N GLU A 68 8.92 -13.76 -12.12
CA GLU A 68 8.80 -13.05 -13.39
C GLU A 68 10.05 -12.25 -13.75
N ARG A 69 11.03 -12.16 -12.83
CA ARG A 69 12.31 -11.45 -13.00
C ARG A 69 12.12 -9.96 -13.36
N LEU A 70 11.10 -9.33 -12.81
CA LEU A 70 10.81 -7.92 -13.06
C LEU A 70 11.79 -7.02 -12.31
N PRO A 71 12.03 -5.77 -12.75
CA PRO A 71 13.01 -4.88 -12.13
C PRO A 71 12.64 -4.47 -10.70
N PHE A 72 11.35 -4.38 -10.38
CA PHE A 72 10.86 -4.17 -9.02
C PHE A 72 10.34 -5.46 -8.41
N GLU A 73 10.51 -5.61 -7.11
CA GLU A 73 9.94 -6.70 -6.30
C GLU A 73 9.25 -6.12 -5.07
N LEU A 74 8.14 -6.73 -4.63
CA LEU A 74 7.48 -6.34 -3.38
C LEU A 74 7.64 -7.40 -2.30
N MET A 75 7.90 -6.95 -1.08
CA MET A 75 7.80 -7.76 0.14
C MET A 75 6.84 -7.09 1.11
N PHE A 76 6.21 -7.88 1.97
CA PHE A 76 5.15 -7.40 2.84
C PHE A 76 5.54 -7.38 4.31
N PHE A 77 4.97 -6.46 5.07
CA PHE A 77 5.13 -6.42 6.53
C PHE A 77 4.01 -7.20 7.19
N HIS A 78 4.36 -7.99 8.21
CA HIS A 78 3.40 -8.71 9.02
C HIS A 78 2.72 -7.77 10.03
N LEU A 79 1.46 -8.04 10.38
CA LEU A 79 0.78 -7.35 11.49
C LEU A 79 1.31 -7.82 12.85
N GLY A 80 1.14 -6.99 13.86
CA GLY A 80 1.54 -7.30 15.23
C GLY A 80 1.47 -6.09 16.14
N HIS A 81 2.31 -6.06 17.17
CA HIS A 81 2.29 -5.10 18.28
C HIS A 81 2.02 -3.64 17.87
N TYR A 82 2.76 -3.10 16.91
CA TYR A 82 2.65 -1.69 16.50
C TYR A 82 1.65 -1.45 15.36
N GLN A 83 1.54 -2.40 14.43
CA GLN A 83 0.63 -2.32 13.30
C GLN A 83 -0.42 -3.42 13.44
N THR A 84 -1.57 -3.04 13.99
CA THR A 84 -2.68 -3.96 14.27
C THR A 84 -3.78 -3.94 13.21
N GLN A 85 -3.74 -2.97 12.29
CA GLN A 85 -4.78 -2.75 11.29
C GLN A 85 -4.28 -3.07 9.87
N ALA A 86 -4.87 -4.11 9.27
CA ALA A 86 -4.53 -4.62 7.95
C ALA A 86 -4.77 -3.62 6.81
N VAL A 87 -3.78 -3.40 5.97
CA VAL A 87 -3.96 -2.75 4.65
C VAL A 87 -4.30 -3.81 3.61
N ARG A 88 -5.22 -3.49 2.70
CA ARG A 88 -5.47 -4.33 1.52
C ARG A 88 -4.40 -4.06 0.47
N ILE A 89 -3.84 -5.11 -0.12
CA ILE A 89 -2.86 -5.01 -1.21
C ILE A 89 -3.47 -5.62 -2.45
N ASN A 90 -3.39 -4.89 -3.55
CA ASN A 90 -3.81 -5.35 -4.86
C ASN A 90 -2.69 -5.10 -5.88
N GLU A 91 -2.64 -5.96 -6.87
CA GLU A 91 -1.84 -5.80 -8.07
C GLU A 91 -2.74 -5.37 -9.24
N ILE A 92 -2.29 -4.44 -10.08
CA ILE A 92 -2.96 -4.13 -11.35
C ILE A 92 -2.22 -4.85 -12.49
N VAL A 93 -2.94 -5.70 -13.21
CA VAL A 93 -2.43 -6.45 -14.38
C VAL A 93 -3.39 -6.28 -15.54
N GLY A 94 -2.92 -5.73 -16.66
CA GLY A 94 -3.76 -5.48 -17.84
C GLY A 94 -4.94 -4.53 -17.54
N GLY A 95 -4.72 -3.52 -16.68
CA GLY A 95 -5.74 -2.57 -16.26
C GLY A 95 -6.79 -3.13 -15.28
N GLN A 96 -6.57 -4.32 -14.73
CA GLN A 96 -7.49 -4.96 -13.79
C GLN A 96 -6.84 -5.16 -12.42
N ALA A 97 -7.52 -4.74 -11.35
CA ALA A 97 -7.09 -4.97 -9.98
C ALA A 97 -7.32 -6.43 -9.56
N ARG A 98 -6.31 -7.03 -8.93
CA ARG A 98 -6.35 -8.40 -8.37
C ARG A 98 -5.83 -8.37 -6.94
N PRO A 99 -6.54 -8.98 -5.98
CA PRO A 99 -6.06 -9.00 -4.60
C PRO A 99 -4.77 -9.81 -4.49
N VAL A 100 -3.85 -9.34 -3.65
CA VAL A 100 -2.68 -10.10 -3.20
C VAL A 100 -3.02 -10.61 -1.80
N PRO A 101 -3.44 -11.88 -1.65
CA PRO A 101 -3.91 -12.41 -0.37
C PRO A 101 -2.75 -12.63 0.59
N PHE A 102 -3.01 -12.48 1.89
CA PHE A 102 -2.05 -12.85 2.91
C PHE A 102 -1.74 -14.36 2.85
N LYS A 103 -0.45 -14.69 2.94
CA LYS A 103 0.03 -16.06 3.02
C LYS A 103 0.99 -16.17 4.18
N ARG A 104 0.60 -16.92 5.20
CA ARG A 104 1.44 -17.16 6.38
C ARG A 104 2.78 -17.80 6.01
N GLU A 105 2.81 -18.62 4.97
CA GLU A 105 3.98 -19.34 4.48
C GLU A 105 5.03 -18.44 3.83
N ASP A 106 4.68 -17.21 3.43
CA ASP A 106 5.63 -16.23 2.89
C ASP A 106 6.47 -15.57 4.00
N PHE A 107 6.16 -15.86 5.26
CA PHE A 107 6.90 -15.36 6.41
C PHE A 107 7.70 -16.46 7.10
N ASP A 108 8.87 -16.08 7.59
CA ASP A 108 9.61 -16.76 8.65
C ASP A 108 9.20 -16.10 9.97
N TYR A 109 8.73 -16.91 10.94
CA TYR A 109 8.32 -16.44 12.26
C TYR A 109 9.48 -16.43 13.27
N GLY A 110 10.68 -16.83 12.85
CA GLY A 110 11.87 -16.86 13.68
C GLY A 110 11.68 -17.77 14.91
N LYS A 111 12.06 -17.27 16.08
CA LYS A 111 12.01 -18.00 17.35
C LYS A 111 10.64 -18.00 18.02
N ASN A 112 9.61 -17.46 17.36
CA ASN A 112 8.27 -17.33 17.92
C ASN A 112 7.48 -18.65 17.91
N SER A 113 7.95 -19.65 18.64
CA SER A 113 7.31 -20.98 18.71
C SER A 113 5.93 -20.98 19.36
N GLN A 114 5.57 -19.91 20.07
CA GLN A 114 4.25 -19.72 20.66
C GLN A 114 3.17 -19.38 19.63
N LEU A 115 3.55 -18.85 18.46
CA LEU A 115 2.60 -18.45 17.44
C LEU A 115 1.99 -19.67 16.75
N SER A 116 0.69 -19.58 16.46
CA SER A 116 -0.08 -20.59 15.75
C SER A 116 -0.63 -20.05 14.42
N PRO A 117 0.22 -19.73 13.41
CA PRO A 117 -0.22 -19.12 12.15
C PRO A 117 -1.35 -19.87 11.42
N GLY A 118 -1.39 -21.20 11.58
CA GLY A 118 -2.44 -22.04 10.98
C GLY A 118 -3.87 -21.74 11.47
N LYS A 119 -4.05 -20.98 12.55
CA LYS A 119 -5.37 -20.66 13.14
C LYS A 119 -5.93 -19.29 12.72
N TRP A 120 -5.14 -18.44 12.08
CA TRP A 120 -5.53 -17.03 11.90
C TRP A 120 -6.40 -16.74 10.68
N GLY A 121 -6.37 -17.62 9.67
CA GLY A 121 -6.92 -17.29 8.35
C GLY A 121 -6.11 -16.17 7.67
N ASP A 122 -6.79 -15.30 6.93
CA ASP A 122 -6.21 -14.11 6.33
C ASP A 122 -6.25 -12.94 7.32
N VAL A 123 -5.10 -12.64 7.93
CA VAL A 123 -4.96 -11.46 8.81
C VAL A 123 -4.67 -10.18 8.04
N GLY A 124 -4.32 -10.28 6.76
CA GLY A 124 -3.84 -9.17 5.93
C GLY A 124 -2.39 -8.77 6.20
N TYR A 125 -1.99 -7.63 5.63
CA TYR A 125 -0.63 -7.09 5.73
C TYR A 125 -0.62 -5.79 6.52
N ALA A 126 0.49 -5.50 7.21
CA ALA A 126 0.69 -4.20 7.87
C ALA A 126 1.05 -3.08 6.87
N GLY A 127 1.65 -3.46 5.75
CA GLY A 127 2.21 -2.56 4.75
C GLY A 127 3.09 -3.35 3.78
N PHE A 128 3.83 -2.63 2.95
CA PHE A 128 4.76 -3.26 2.01
C PHE A 128 6.02 -2.42 1.81
N ARG A 129 7.00 -3.05 1.17
CA ARG A 129 8.24 -2.43 0.71
C ARG A 129 8.58 -2.87 -0.69
N ALA A 130 9.00 -1.91 -1.50
CA ALA A 130 9.48 -2.13 -2.85
C ALA A 130 11.00 -2.25 -2.84
N HIS A 131 11.51 -3.15 -3.68
CA HIS A 131 12.93 -3.34 -3.91
C HIS A 131 13.26 -3.11 -5.39
N TYR A 132 14.44 -2.59 -5.66
CA TYR A 132 14.95 -2.29 -7.00
C TYR A 132 16.48 -2.38 -7.01
N HIS A 133 17.08 -2.59 -8.18
CA HIS A 133 18.54 -2.51 -8.37
C HIS A 133 19.00 -1.05 -8.24
N LEU A 134 19.04 -0.54 -7.01
CA LEU A 134 19.28 0.87 -6.72
C LEU A 134 20.77 1.19 -6.71
N ASN A 135 21.57 0.30 -6.11
CA ASN A 135 23.01 0.48 -5.97
C ASN A 135 23.82 -0.33 -6.99
N ASN A 136 23.34 -1.52 -7.38
CA ASN A 136 23.98 -2.37 -8.39
C ASN A 136 23.01 -3.43 -8.96
N ASP A 137 23.42 -4.09 -10.04
CA ASP A 137 22.60 -5.08 -10.76
C ASP A 137 22.57 -6.48 -10.11
N LYS A 138 23.34 -6.71 -9.03
CA LYS A 138 23.42 -8.04 -8.38
C LYS A 138 22.39 -8.21 -7.26
N TYR A 139 21.99 -7.12 -6.63
CA TYR A 139 21.07 -7.12 -5.49
C TYR A 139 20.00 -6.06 -5.67
N LYS A 140 18.77 -6.38 -5.25
CA LYS A 140 17.69 -5.40 -5.20
C LYS A 140 17.61 -4.84 -3.80
N ASP A 141 18.07 -3.62 -3.66
CA ASP A 141 18.00 -2.85 -2.42
C ASP A 141 16.56 -2.48 -2.10
N GLU A 142 16.26 -2.28 -0.82
CA GLU A 142 15.01 -1.67 -0.41
C GLU A 142 14.97 -0.23 -0.94
N LEU A 143 13.90 0.13 -1.64
CA LEU A 143 13.74 1.42 -2.31
C LEU A 143 12.70 2.29 -1.62
N ALA A 144 11.57 1.70 -1.26
CA ALA A 144 10.42 2.42 -0.71
C ALA A 144 9.69 1.56 0.31
N VAL A 145 9.17 2.18 1.37
CA VAL A 145 8.39 1.55 2.44
C VAL A 145 7.10 2.33 2.64
N PHE A 146 5.97 1.63 2.66
CA PHE A 146 4.67 2.15 3.05
C PHE A 146 4.19 1.37 4.27
N LEU A 147 4.26 1.98 5.45
CA LEU A 147 3.97 1.30 6.73
C LEU A 147 3.55 2.30 7.82
N GLY A 148 2.38 2.04 8.42
CA GLY A 148 1.84 2.83 9.52
C GLY A 148 1.17 4.12 9.05
N ALA A 149 -0.05 4.39 9.55
CA ALA A 149 -0.91 5.50 9.13
C ALA A 149 -0.80 5.79 7.62
N SER A 150 -0.45 7.02 7.23
CA SER A 150 -0.19 7.41 5.84
C SER A 150 1.29 7.68 5.58
N TYR A 151 2.19 7.09 6.39
CA TYR A 151 3.62 7.29 6.26
C TYR A 151 4.21 6.47 5.11
N PHE A 152 5.20 7.06 4.46
CA PHE A 152 6.08 6.36 3.56
C PHE A 152 7.50 6.92 3.62
N ARG A 153 8.46 6.10 3.20
CA ARG A 153 9.88 6.45 3.11
C ARG A 153 10.43 5.96 1.78
N VAL A 154 11.43 6.65 1.27
CA VAL A 154 12.16 6.25 0.06
C VAL A 154 13.66 6.44 0.26
N LEU A 155 14.45 5.69 -0.49
CA LEU A 155 15.91 5.80 -0.53
C LEU A 155 16.37 6.16 -1.94
N GLY A 156 17.27 7.14 -2.04
CA GLY A 156 18.16 7.27 -3.20
C GLY A 156 19.34 6.30 -3.10
N ALA A 157 20.10 6.17 -4.18
CA ALA A 157 21.28 5.31 -4.21
C ALA A 157 22.30 5.70 -3.13
N ASN A 158 22.83 4.69 -2.44
CA ASN A 158 23.79 4.80 -1.34
C ASN A 158 23.29 5.59 -0.11
N GLN A 159 21.97 5.74 0.05
CA GLN A 159 21.38 6.40 1.22
C GLN A 159 20.90 5.39 2.27
N HIS A 160 20.77 5.88 3.50
CA HIS A 160 20.10 5.19 4.60
C HIS A 160 18.84 5.96 5.00
N TYR A 161 17.86 5.27 5.62
CA TYR A 161 16.65 5.94 6.05
C TYR A 161 16.94 6.99 7.12
N GLY A 162 16.44 8.20 6.86
CA GLY A 162 16.31 9.26 7.85
C GLY A 162 14.84 9.66 8.01
N LEU A 163 14.41 10.62 7.19
CA LEU A 163 13.08 11.21 7.26
C LEU A 163 11.98 10.28 6.71
N SER A 164 10.74 10.59 7.08
CA SER A 164 9.53 10.00 6.49
C SER A 164 8.65 11.11 5.92
N ALA A 165 7.95 10.81 4.83
CA ALA A 165 6.84 11.61 4.34
C ALA A 165 5.51 11.05 4.87
N ARG A 166 4.44 11.83 4.76
CA ARG A 166 3.07 11.42 5.08
C ARG A 166 2.17 11.80 3.91
N GLY A 167 1.11 11.04 3.68
CA GLY A 167 0.08 11.41 2.70
C GLY A 167 -0.70 12.65 3.13
N LEU A 168 -0.99 12.77 4.43
CA LEU A 168 -1.69 13.91 5.00
C LEU A 168 -1.41 14.03 6.50
N ALA A 169 -1.30 15.26 6.99
CA ALA A 169 -1.32 15.55 8.42
C ALA A 169 -2.48 16.50 8.76
N ILE A 170 -3.21 16.20 9.84
CA ILE A 170 -4.37 16.96 10.30
C ILE A 170 -4.18 17.34 11.76
N ASP A 171 -4.36 18.63 12.06
CA ASP A 171 -4.35 19.15 13.44
C ASP A 171 -3.06 18.82 14.21
N THR A 172 -1.91 18.77 13.52
CA THR A 172 -0.59 18.59 14.15
C THR A 172 -0.28 19.73 15.14
N VAL A 173 -0.86 20.90 14.88
CA VAL A 173 -0.91 22.06 15.79
C VAL A 173 -2.30 22.69 15.71
N GLY A 174 -2.71 23.40 16.77
CA GLY A 174 -3.90 24.26 16.76
C GLY A 174 -5.27 23.55 16.85
N GLY A 175 -5.30 22.21 16.97
CA GLY A 175 -6.53 21.41 17.18
C GLY A 175 -6.63 20.80 18.59
N LYS A 176 -7.63 19.93 18.80
CA LYS A 176 -7.80 19.19 20.08
C LYS A 176 -6.82 18.01 20.23
N GLY A 177 -6.15 17.63 19.14
CA GLY A 177 -5.19 16.55 19.07
C GLY A 177 -4.92 16.19 17.60
N GLU A 178 -3.74 15.64 17.34
CA GLU A 178 -3.34 15.22 16.00
C GLU A 178 -4.23 14.06 15.52
N GLU A 179 -4.73 14.18 14.29
CA GLU A 179 -5.38 13.08 13.59
C GLU A 179 -4.38 12.46 12.61
N PHE A 180 -4.35 11.13 12.59
CA PHE A 180 -3.44 10.35 11.75
C PHE A 180 -4.22 9.65 10.62
N PRO A 181 -4.38 10.28 9.45
CA PRO A 181 -4.92 9.62 8.26
C PRO A 181 -4.12 8.38 7.89
N ARG A 182 -4.83 7.35 7.44
CA ARG A 182 -4.27 6.03 7.16
C ARG A 182 -4.49 5.60 5.72
N PHE A 183 -3.45 5.09 5.07
CA PHE A 183 -3.65 4.31 3.85
C PHE A 183 -4.27 2.96 4.21
N SER A 184 -5.46 2.70 3.65
CA SER A 184 -6.27 1.52 3.95
C SER A 184 -6.17 0.44 2.88
N GLU A 185 -5.86 0.83 1.65
CA GLU A 185 -5.77 -0.05 0.51
C GLU A 185 -4.80 0.51 -0.52
N PHE A 186 -4.03 -0.38 -1.14
CA PHE A 186 -3.09 -0.08 -2.20
C PHE A 186 -3.40 -0.89 -3.45
N TRP A 187 -3.11 -0.29 -4.60
CA TRP A 187 -3.07 -0.95 -5.90
C TRP A 187 -1.74 -0.62 -6.55
N ILE A 188 -0.91 -1.64 -6.75
CA ILE A 188 0.41 -1.46 -7.35
C ILE A 188 0.38 -2.00 -8.78
N GLU A 189 0.75 -1.17 -9.74
CA GLU A 189 0.83 -1.59 -11.14
C GLU A 189 2.00 -2.55 -11.34
N ARG A 190 1.74 -3.70 -11.98
CA ARG A 190 2.81 -4.61 -12.38
C ARG A 190 3.75 -3.90 -13.36
N PRO A 191 5.04 -3.75 -13.05
CA PRO A 191 5.97 -3.10 -13.95
C PRO A 191 6.23 -3.93 -15.20
N GLY A 192 6.59 -3.27 -16.31
CA GLY A 192 7.21 -3.93 -17.46
C GLY A 192 8.63 -4.44 -17.12
N ALA A 193 9.16 -5.34 -17.96
CA ALA A 193 10.49 -5.93 -17.75
C ALA A 193 11.64 -4.91 -17.81
N ASP A 194 11.44 -3.78 -18.48
CA ASP A 194 12.37 -2.67 -18.65
C ASP A 194 12.01 -1.43 -17.82
N ALA A 195 10.96 -1.52 -17.00
CA ALA A 195 10.42 -0.40 -16.24
C ALA A 195 11.47 0.26 -15.35
N LYS A 196 11.48 1.59 -15.38
CA LYS A 196 12.32 2.44 -14.52
C LYS A 196 11.53 3.15 -13.44
N THR A 197 10.24 2.88 -13.35
CA THR A 197 9.33 3.49 -12.38
C THR A 197 8.39 2.47 -11.80
N LEU A 198 7.96 2.70 -10.56
CA LEU A 198 6.90 1.93 -9.92
C LEU A 198 5.71 2.85 -9.63
N THR A 199 4.54 2.49 -10.14
CA THR A 199 3.28 3.21 -9.87
C THR A 199 2.53 2.52 -8.73
N VAL A 200 2.26 3.28 -7.67
CA VAL A 200 1.47 2.85 -6.51
C VAL A 200 0.27 3.78 -6.37
N HIS A 201 -0.94 3.24 -6.38
CA HIS A 201 -2.11 3.97 -5.96
C HIS A 201 -2.52 3.62 -4.53
N ALA A 202 -3.11 4.57 -3.82
CA ALA A 202 -3.56 4.36 -2.44
C ALA A 202 -4.90 5.04 -2.15
N LEU A 203 -5.72 4.38 -1.35
CA LEU A 203 -6.92 4.93 -0.72
C LEU A 203 -6.62 5.26 0.74
N MET A 204 -6.78 6.53 1.10
CA MET A 204 -6.61 7.03 2.47
C MET A 204 -7.98 7.27 3.11
N ASP A 205 -8.11 6.91 4.38
CA ASP A 205 -9.28 7.26 5.20
C ASP A 205 -8.83 7.68 6.61
N SER A 206 -9.65 8.50 7.25
CA SER A 206 -9.41 9.11 8.56
C SER A 206 -10.73 9.59 9.13
N PRO A 207 -10.88 9.93 10.43
CA PRO A 207 -12.14 10.46 10.96
C PRO A 207 -12.73 11.66 10.22
N ARG A 208 -11.92 12.59 9.71
CA ARG A 208 -12.41 13.84 9.11
C ARG A 208 -12.03 14.05 7.65
N ALA A 209 -11.27 13.14 7.05
CA ALA A 209 -10.93 13.21 5.63
C ALA A 209 -10.74 11.82 5.01
N SER A 210 -10.92 11.74 3.69
CA SER A 210 -10.48 10.62 2.85
C SER A 210 -9.69 11.15 1.65
N GLY A 211 -8.98 10.28 0.95
CA GLY A 211 -8.21 10.70 -0.21
C GLY A 211 -7.79 9.59 -1.15
N ALA A 212 -7.53 9.97 -2.40
CA ALA A 212 -6.98 9.11 -3.44
C ALA A 212 -5.59 9.61 -3.85
N TYR A 213 -4.66 8.68 -3.97
CA TYR A 213 -3.26 8.97 -4.25
C TYR A 213 -2.75 8.15 -5.44
N THR A 214 -1.83 8.72 -6.20
CA THR A 214 -0.91 8.01 -7.10
C THR A 214 0.50 8.49 -6.80
N PHE A 215 1.39 7.54 -6.53
CA PHE A 215 2.81 7.75 -6.37
C PHE A 215 3.51 7.11 -7.57
N VAL A 216 4.23 7.91 -8.36
CA VAL A 216 5.15 7.41 -9.39
C VAL A 216 6.57 7.52 -8.83
N ILE A 217 7.11 6.39 -8.41
CA ILE A 217 8.43 6.30 -7.77
C ILE A 217 9.48 6.08 -8.87
N LYS A 218 10.45 6.99 -8.96
CA LYS A 218 11.54 7.01 -9.95
C LYS A 218 12.87 6.83 -9.21
N PRO A 219 13.43 5.61 -9.14
CA PRO A 219 14.68 5.35 -8.45
C PRO A 219 15.87 6.05 -9.09
N GLY A 220 16.82 6.53 -8.29
CA GLY A 220 18.05 7.15 -8.78
C GLY A 220 19.01 7.51 -7.65
N ALA A 221 20.08 8.25 -7.96
CA ALA A 221 20.91 8.89 -6.94
C ALA A 221 20.05 9.73 -5.99
N GLU A 222 19.05 10.40 -6.57
CA GLU A 222 17.89 10.93 -5.88
C GLU A 222 16.66 10.15 -6.36
N THR A 223 15.94 9.53 -5.44
CA THR A 223 14.66 8.90 -5.76
C THR A 223 13.56 9.95 -5.74
N VAL A 224 12.92 10.18 -6.89
CA VAL A 224 11.82 11.15 -7.03
C VAL A 224 10.49 10.43 -6.89
N VAL A 225 9.57 10.98 -6.09
CA VAL A 225 8.20 10.48 -5.95
C VAL A 225 7.23 11.55 -6.43
N GLU A 226 6.70 11.37 -7.64
CA GLU A 226 5.65 12.25 -8.15
C GLU A 226 4.31 11.82 -7.54
N THR A 227 3.66 12.75 -6.83
CA THR A 227 2.42 12.45 -6.10
C THR A 227 1.25 13.22 -6.68
N ARG A 228 0.23 12.49 -7.14
CA ARG A 228 -1.10 13.04 -7.45
C ARG A 228 -2.04 12.72 -6.31
N VAL A 229 -2.71 13.73 -5.77
CA VAL A 229 -3.64 13.58 -4.66
C VAL A 229 -4.99 14.24 -4.95
N ARG A 230 -6.08 13.61 -4.49
CA ARG A 230 -7.40 14.24 -4.35
C ARG A 230 -7.93 13.94 -2.95
N LEU A 231 -8.18 14.99 -2.17
CA LEU A 231 -8.72 14.90 -0.81
C LEU A 231 -10.20 15.24 -0.79
N PHE A 232 -10.92 14.62 0.14
CA PHE A 232 -12.32 14.89 0.42
C PHE A 232 -12.51 15.05 1.93
N MET A 233 -13.01 16.21 2.35
CA MET A 233 -13.25 16.50 3.75
C MET A 233 -14.62 15.94 4.17
N ARG A 234 -14.65 15.22 5.29
CA ARG A 234 -15.88 14.78 5.98
C ARG A 234 -16.34 15.82 7.00
N ALA A 235 -15.40 16.53 7.62
CA ALA A 235 -15.68 17.60 8.57
C ALA A 235 -14.56 18.66 8.56
N PRO A 236 -14.79 19.86 9.14
CA PRO A 236 -13.76 20.88 9.28
C PRO A 236 -12.56 20.42 10.14
N VAL A 237 -11.39 20.98 9.84
CA VAL A 237 -10.13 20.77 10.55
C VAL A 237 -9.49 22.12 10.88
N ALA A 238 -8.65 22.19 11.91
CA ALA A 238 -7.94 23.41 12.29
C ALA A 238 -6.70 23.62 11.43
N THR A 239 -5.92 22.56 11.18
CA THR A 239 -4.77 22.59 10.27
C THR A 239 -4.75 21.38 9.35
N LEU A 240 -4.25 21.60 8.13
CA LEU A 240 -4.11 20.59 7.09
C LEU A 240 -2.75 20.78 6.42
N ALA A 241 -1.92 19.73 6.38
CA ALA A 241 -0.61 19.77 5.72
C ALA A 241 -0.48 18.61 4.72
N LEU A 242 -0.08 18.97 3.49
CA LEU A 242 0.22 18.10 2.36
C LEU A 242 1.72 17.90 2.22
#